data_AF-A0A929SAZ4-F1
#
_entry.id   AF-A0A929SAZ4-F1
#
_cell.length_a   1.000
_cell.length_b   1.000
_cell.length_c   1.000
_cell.angle_alpha   90.00
_cell.angle_beta   90.00
_cell.angle_gamma   90.00
#
_symmetry.space_group_name_H-M   'P 1'
#
loop_
_entity.id
_entity.type
_entity.pdbx_description
1 polymer ?
#
loop_
_entity_poly.entity_id
_entity_poly.type
_entity_poly.pdbx_seq_one_letter_code
_entity_poly.pdbx_strand_id
1 'polypeptide(L)'
;MKKSISLLLSVILVVAMTSFSFADVEVSRGIYDDNELDVFDENQFEITNLELFSELQGNGPKPSMYALRANLLRVASGGRIRGYTMSADFLEHSTIDNASDLYFYDGSSESDKIKNSNEYEIILENVKRNLRSTYGNVYKITRESIVLNSTRDLHLALNKVDYSVYAEKISYNKWEIFITVHDMYNFEPATWENYAGLNRALVIFLNNYGLMCQNEGAVIPYDIYITMNSQITI
;
A
#
# COMPACT_ATOMS: atom_id res chain seq x y z
N MET A 1 21.13 -20.40 0.16
CA MET A 1 20.14 -19.42 -0.36
C MET A 1 19.01 -19.28 0.65
N LYS A 2 19.01 -18.24 1.49
CA LYS A 2 17.90 -17.80 2.40
C LYS A 2 18.38 -16.63 3.30
N LYS A 3 18.96 -15.57 2.71
CA LYS A 3 19.54 -14.43 3.48
C LYS A 3 18.83 -13.08 3.28
N SER A 4 17.79 -13.01 2.46
CA SER A 4 17.24 -11.71 2.01
C SER A 4 16.01 -11.22 2.81
N ILE A 5 15.44 -12.06 3.68
CA ILE A 5 14.23 -11.74 4.47
C ILE A 5 14.58 -11.00 5.78
N SER A 6 15.74 -11.31 6.36
CA SER A 6 16.22 -10.77 7.65
C SER A 6 16.48 -9.26 7.62
N LEU A 7 17.02 -8.75 6.51
CA LEU A 7 17.47 -7.35 6.41
C LEU A 7 16.32 -6.35 6.15
N LEU A 8 15.18 -6.85 5.68
CA LEU A 8 14.00 -6.03 5.32
C LEU A 8 13.18 -5.70 6.58
N LEU A 9 13.09 -6.65 7.51
CA LEU A 9 12.46 -6.45 8.81
C LEU A 9 13.30 -5.55 9.71
N SER A 10 14.63 -5.67 9.72
CA SER A 10 15.48 -4.84 10.60
C SER A 10 15.40 -3.35 10.30
N VAL A 11 15.29 -2.93 9.03
CA VAL A 11 15.22 -1.50 8.67
C VAL A 11 13.86 -0.87 9.01
N ILE A 12 12.76 -1.57 8.74
CA ILE A 12 11.41 -1.09 9.09
C ILE A 12 11.22 -1.07 10.62
N LEU A 13 11.82 -2.04 11.33
CA LEU A 13 11.72 -2.19 12.78
C LEU A 13 12.65 -1.23 13.55
N VAL A 14 13.88 -0.96 13.10
CA VAL A 14 14.78 0.06 13.71
C VAL A 14 14.19 1.47 13.56
N VAL A 15 13.53 1.74 12.43
CA VAL A 15 12.82 3.01 12.21
C VAL A 15 11.63 3.16 13.17
N ALA A 16 10.88 2.09 13.41
CA ALA A 16 9.77 2.08 14.36
C ALA A 16 10.22 2.09 15.82
N MET A 17 11.35 1.46 16.17
CA MET A 17 11.88 1.40 17.55
C MET A 17 12.61 2.69 17.97
N THR A 18 13.29 3.38 17.05
CA THR A 18 13.93 4.69 17.35
C THR A 18 12.92 5.80 17.65
N SER A 19 11.64 5.59 17.35
CA SER A 19 10.55 6.53 17.64
C SER A 19 10.13 6.56 19.12
N PHE A 20 10.39 5.49 19.86
CA PHE A 20 9.92 5.32 21.24
C PHE A 20 10.97 5.74 22.28
N SER A 21 12.19 6.07 21.85
CA SER A 21 13.26 6.56 22.74
C SER A 21 13.26 8.09 22.93
N PHE A 22 12.30 8.85 22.41
CA PHE A 22 12.28 10.31 22.57
C PHE A 22 11.65 10.74 23.90
N ALA A 23 12.23 10.29 25.01
CA ALA A 23 12.45 11.15 26.15
C ALA A 23 13.90 11.67 26.01
N ASP A 24 14.03 12.95 25.67
CA ASP A 24 15.29 13.70 25.59
C ASP A 24 16.34 13.22 24.59
N VAL A 25 16.19 13.55 23.31
CA VAL A 25 17.35 13.66 22.41
C VAL A 25 17.19 14.89 21.50
N GLU A 26 18.00 15.91 21.76
CA GLU A 26 18.24 17.03 20.83
C GLU A 26 18.55 16.49 19.44
N VAL A 27 17.86 17.03 18.44
CA VAL A 27 18.07 16.71 17.02
C VAL A 27 19.49 17.13 16.62
N SER A 28 20.45 16.21 16.78
CA SER A 28 21.78 16.36 16.21
C SER A 28 21.83 15.62 14.88
N ARG A 29 22.14 16.38 13.83
CA ARG A 29 22.45 15.90 12.48
C ARG A 29 23.63 14.92 12.55
N GLY A 30 23.36 13.63 12.58
CA GLY A 30 24.37 12.57 12.52
C GLY A 30 24.11 11.65 11.33
N ILE A 31 25.06 11.64 10.40
CA ILE A 31 25.17 10.64 9.33
C ILE A 31 25.38 9.28 10.02
N TYR A 32 24.49 8.31 9.81
CA TYR A 32 24.64 6.95 10.36
C TYR A 32 25.41 6.04 9.39
N ASP A 33 26.37 5.32 9.95
CA ASP A 33 27.30 4.36 9.31
C ASP A 33 26.60 3.01 9.07
N ASP A 34 26.74 2.47 7.86
CA ASP A 34 25.96 1.36 7.29
C ASP A 34 26.28 -0.04 7.89
N ASN A 35 27.16 -0.13 8.89
CA ASN A 35 27.81 -1.40 9.28
C ASN A 35 27.32 -2.09 10.58
N GLU A 36 26.33 -1.54 11.31
CA GLU A 36 25.82 -2.14 12.58
C GLU A 36 24.44 -2.83 12.47
N LEU A 37 24.08 -3.40 11.31
CA LEU A 37 22.73 -3.93 11.04
C LEU A 37 22.56 -5.46 11.17
N ASP A 38 23.55 -6.20 11.65
CA ASP A 38 23.50 -7.65 11.76
C ASP A 38 23.54 -8.11 13.24
N VAL A 39 22.39 -8.53 13.77
CA VAL A 39 22.14 -9.62 14.75
C VAL A 39 20.82 -9.33 15.50
N PHE A 40 19.72 -9.96 15.10
CA PHE A 40 18.47 -9.98 15.88
C PHE A 40 17.80 -11.36 15.82
N ASP A 41 17.39 -11.88 16.99
CA ASP A 41 16.82 -13.21 17.24
C ASP A 41 15.29 -13.15 17.31
N GLU A 42 14.60 -14.07 16.62
CA GLU A 42 13.14 -14.13 16.47
C GLU A 42 12.38 -14.29 17.80
N ASN A 43 13.00 -14.87 18.83
CA ASN A 43 12.35 -15.05 20.14
C ASN A 43 12.32 -13.77 20.99
N GLN A 44 13.15 -12.77 20.68
CA GLN A 44 13.12 -11.45 21.33
C GLN A 44 11.98 -10.57 20.79
N PHE A 45 11.37 -10.94 19.65
CA PHE A 45 10.33 -10.20 18.94
C PHE A 45 8.92 -10.34 19.57
N GLU A 46 8.58 -11.46 20.21
CA GLU A 46 7.25 -11.63 20.84
C GLU A 46 7.09 -10.81 22.13
N ILE A 47 8.17 -10.62 22.90
CA ILE A 47 8.14 -10.00 24.23
C ILE A 47 8.14 -8.46 24.13
N THR A 48 8.94 -7.88 23.23
CA THR A 48 9.05 -6.42 23.04
C THR A 48 7.79 -5.79 22.46
N ASN A 49 7.00 -6.53 21.68
CA ASN A 49 5.77 -6.00 21.08
C ASN A 49 4.62 -5.86 22.09
N LEU A 50 4.50 -6.77 23.08
CA LEU A 50 3.45 -6.71 24.11
C LEU A 50 3.62 -5.50 25.05
N GLU A 51 4.86 -5.14 25.38
CA GLU A 51 5.17 -3.97 26.21
C GLU A 51 4.95 -2.66 25.44
N LEU A 52 5.36 -2.60 24.16
CA LEU A 52 5.15 -1.44 23.29
C LEU A 52 3.66 -1.17 23.01
N PHE A 53 2.86 -2.23 22.81
CA PHE A 53 1.40 -2.11 22.70
C PHE A 53 0.76 -1.64 24.02
N SER A 54 1.33 -1.98 25.18
CA SER A 54 0.85 -1.51 26.48
C SER A 54 1.15 -0.02 26.70
N GLU A 55 2.30 0.47 26.25
CA GLU A 55 2.66 1.90 26.31
C GLU A 55 1.80 2.76 25.37
N LEU A 56 1.45 2.24 24.19
CA LEU A 56 0.52 2.88 23.26
C LEU A 56 -0.92 2.97 23.80
N GLN A 57 -1.29 2.12 24.77
CA GLN A 57 -2.63 2.08 25.37
C GLN A 57 -2.74 2.70 26.77
N GLY A 58 -1.65 3.10 27.42
CA GLY A 58 -1.76 3.70 28.75
C GLY A 58 -0.46 4.26 29.34
N ASN A 59 -0.51 5.54 29.70
CA ASN A 59 0.34 6.25 30.68
C ASN A 59 1.67 6.90 30.21
N GLY A 60 1.99 6.96 28.92
CA GLY A 60 3.09 7.79 28.37
C GLY A 60 2.61 9.10 27.71
N PRO A 61 3.48 10.13 27.54
CA PRO A 61 3.14 11.29 26.71
C PRO A 61 2.91 10.84 25.26
N LYS A 62 1.79 11.25 24.68
CA LYS A 62 1.47 10.92 23.28
C LYS A 62 2.55 11.46 22.33
N PRO A 63 3.02 10.68 21.35
CA PRO A 63 3.96 11.17 20.35
C PRO A 63 3.34 12.33 19.56
N SER A 64 4.15 13.33 19.21
CA SER A 64 3.68 14.44 18.39
C SER A 64 3.37 13.99 16.96
N MET A 65 2.41 14.64 16.31
CA MET A 65 2.08 14.39 14.89
C MET A 65 3.32 14.47 13.98
N TYR A 66 4.25 15.39 14.27
CA TYR A 66 5.52 15.50 13.53
C TYR A 66 6.42 14.27 13.68
N ALA A 67 6.51 13.71 14.90
CA ALA A 67 7.28 12.50 15.14
C ALA A 67 6.67 11.31 14.39
N LEU A 68 5.34 11.18 14.42
CA LEU A 68 4.63 10.12 13.68
C LEU A 68 4.89 10.21 12.18
N ARG A 69 4.73 11.40 11.58
CA ARG A 69 5.01 11.63 10.15
C ARG A 69 6.48 11.34 9.79
N ALA A 70 7.43 11.76 10.63
CA ALA A 70 8.84 11.48 10.40
C ALA A 70 9.14 9.97 10.34
N ASN A 71 8.50 9.16 11.18
CA ASN A 71 8.64 7.70 11.12
C ASN A 71 8.03 7.12 9.84
N LEU A 72 6.83 7.57 9.46
CA LEU A 72 6.17 7.10 8.25
C LEU A 72 7.01 7.41 7.00
N LEU A 73 7.63 8.60 6.92
CA LEU A 73 8.55 8.97 5.83
C LEU A 73 9.81 8.11 5.78
N ARG A 74 10.35 7.71 6.94
CA ARG A 74 11.48 6.76 7.00
C ARG A 74 11.06 5.36 6.53
N VAL A 75 9.86 4.90 6.90
CA VAL A 75 9.29 3.63 6.41
C VAL A 75 9.10 3.69 4.89
N ALA A 76 8.51 4.76 4.36
CA ALA A 76 8.37 4.99 2.92
C ALA A 76 9.73 4.96 2.20
N SER A 77 10.72 5.67 2.72
CA SER A 77 12.09 5.69 2.17
C SER A 77 12.72 4.29 2.12
N GLY A 78 12.58 3.52 3.21
CA GLY A 78 13.04 2.13 3.26
C GLY A 78 12.32 1.22 2.26
N GLY A 79 11.00 1.39 2.11
CA GLY A 79 10.19 0.67 1.12
C GLY A 79 10.64 0.96 -0.31
N ARG A 80 10.89 2.24 -0.63
CA ARG A 80 11.34 2.69 -1.96
C ARG A 80 12.69 2.08 -2.35
N ILE A 81 13.67 2.07 -1.45
CA ILE A 81 15.00 1.44 -1.66
C ILE A 81 14.86 -0.06 -2.00
N ARG A 82 13.80 -0.71 -1.50
CA ARG A 82 13.54 -2.14 -1.67
C ARG A 82 12.62 -2.45 -2.84
N GLY A 83 12.22 -1.43 -3.62
CA GLY A 83 11.38 -1.58 -4.81
C GLY A 83 9.88 -1.51 -4.56
N TYR A 84 9.43 -1.16 -3.35
CA TYR A 84 8.01 -0.93 -3.03
C TYR A 84 7.63 0.53 -3.28
N THR A 85 7.85 1.00 -4.51
CA THR A 85 7.79 2.43 -4.81
C THR A 85 6.36 2.98 -4.73
N MET A 86 5.35 2.23 -5.21
CA MET A 86 3.96 2.71 -5.16
C MET A 86 3.47 2.79 -3.71
N SER A 87 3.75 1.75 -2.92
CA SER A 87 3.38 1.73 -1.49
C SER A 87 4.05 2.87 -0.72
N ALA A 88 5.33 3.11 -1.00
CA ALA A 88 6.09 4.18 -0.37
C ALA A 88 5.56 5.57 -0.74
N ASP A 89 5.28 5.80 -2.02
CA ASP A 89 4.80 7.09 -2.52
C ASP A 89 3.40 7.40 -1.97
N PHE A 90 2.51 6.39 -1.87
CA PHE A 90 1.19 6.56 -1.27
C PHE A 90 1.27 6.82 0.24
N LEU A 91 2.13 6.07 0.96
CA LEU A 91 2.36 6.31 2.38
C LEU A 91 2.90 7.72 2.64
N GLU A 92 3.88 8.16 1.86
CA GLU A 92 4.44 9.52 1.96
C GLU A 92 3.39 10.59 1.69
N HIS A 93 2.58 10.43 0.64
CA HIS A 93 1.49 11.36 0.31
C HIS A 93 0.48 11.49 1.45
N SER A 94 0.15 10.38 2.13
CA SER A 94 -0.76 10.37 3.28
C SER A 94 -0.30 11.23 4.46
N THR A 95 0.99 11.59 4.53
CA THR A 95 1.54 12.44 5.59
C THR A 95 1.42 13.94 5.33
N ILE A 96 0.95 14.34 4.15
CA ILE A 96 0.78 15.73 3.75
C ILE A 96 -0.48 16.29 4.40
N ASP A 97 -0.39 17.50 4.97
CA ASP A 97 -1.55 18.22 5.48
C ASP A 97 -2.57 18.46 4.34
N ASN A 98 -3.82 18.02 4.55
CA ASN A 98 -4.87 18.08 3.53
C ASN A 98 -4.48 17.39 2.22
N ALA A 99 -3.90 16.19 2.32
CA ALA A 99 -3.60 15.35 1.16
C ALA A 99 -4.80 15.32 0.18
N SER A 100 -4.55 15.68 -1.07
CA SER A 100 -5.55 15.61 -2.13
C SER A 100 -5.67 14.20 -2.67
N ASP A 101 -6.77 13.88 -3.32
CA ASP A 101 -6.89 12.63 -4.08
C ASP A 101 -5.83 12.52 -5.16
N LEU A 102 -5.46 11.29 -5.50
CA LEU A 102 -4.49 10.98 -6.54
C LEU A 102 -5.18 10.46 -7.80
N TYR A 103 -4.70 10.93 -8.95
CA TYR A 103 -5.23 10.57 -10.27
C TYR A 103 -4.09 10.14 -11.18
N PHE A 104 -4.15 8.88 -11.61
CA PHE A 104 -3.17 8.28 -12.51
C PHE A 104 -3.84 7.90 -13.82
N TYR A 105 -3.26 8.38 -14.92
CA TYR A 105 -3.80 8.17 -16.26
C TYR A 105 -3.16 6.96 -16.93
N ASP A 106 -3.80 6.45 -17.99
CA ASP A 106 -3.25 5.36 -18.80
C ASP A 106 -1.84 5.71 -19.32
N GLY A 107 -0.88 4.80 -19.11
CA GLY A 107 0.53 5.00 -19.43
C GLY A 107 1.36 5.68 -18.32
N SER A 108 0.76 6.00 -17.17
CA SER A 108 1.51 6.29 -15.95
C SER A 108 2.15 5.02 -15.38
N SER A 109 3.20 5.18 -14.57
CA SER A 109 3.90 4.06 -13.94
C SER A 109 2.99 3.20 -13.07
N GLU A 110 2.01 3.83 -12.43
CA GLU A 110 1.01 3.23 -11.57
C GLU A 110 0.00 2.43 -12.37
N SER A 111 -0.52 3.01 -13.46
CA SER A 111 -1.40 2.31 -14.39
C SER A 111 -0.69 1.10 -15.02
N ASP A 112 0.58 1.25 -15.40
CA ASP A 112 1.36 0.17 -16.02
C ASP A 112 1.61 -0.98 -15.05
N LYS A 113 1.85 -0.70 -13.76
CA LYS A 113 1.95 -1.75 -12.74
C LYS A 113 0.68 -2.60 -12.66
N ILE A 114 -0.50 -1.98 -12.75
CA ILE A 114 -1.77 -2.72 -12.77
C ILE A 114 -1.95 -3.42 -14.13
N LYS A 115 -1.71 -2.76 -15.26
CA LYS A 115 -1.86 -3.39 -16.59
C LYS A 115 -0.99 -4.64 -16.77
N ASN A 116 0.17 -4.68 -16.13
CA ASN A 116 1.10 -5.80 -16.15
C ASN A 116 0.81 -6.88 -15.07
N SER A 117 -0.34 -6.80 -14.39
CA SER A 117 -0.74 -7.74 -13.34
C SER A 117 -1.70 -8.81 -13.86
N ASN A 118 -1.72 -9.98 -13.22
CA ASN A 118 -2.68 -11.04 -13.50
C ASN A 118 -4.12 -10.58 -13.23
N GLU A 119 -4.33 -9.66 -12.29
CA GLU A 119 -5.65 -9.13 -11.96
C GLU A 119 -6.24 -8.32 -13.12
N TYR A 120 -5.42 -7.56 -13.84
CA TYR A 120 -5.86 -6.84 -15.03
C TYR A 120 -6.25 -7.79 -16.16
N GLU A 121 -5.49 -8.88 -16.36
CA GLU A 121 -5.84 -9.93 -17.33
C GLU A 121 -7.19 -10.57 -16.96
N ILE A 122 -7.42 -10.90 -15.69
CA ILE A 122 -8.70 -11.44 -15.19
C ILE A 122 -9.86 -10.49 -15.49
N ILE A 123 -9.68 -9.18 -15.27
CA ILE A 123 -10.69 -8.17 -15.60
C ILE A 123 -10.98 -8.19 -17.10
N LEU A 124 -9.94 -8.14 -17.95
CA LEU A 124 -10.10 -8.15 -19.41
C LEU A 124 -10.77 -9.42 -19.93
N GLU A 125 -10.43 -10.59 -19.39
CA GLU A 125 -11.06 -11.86 -19.76
C GLU A 125 -12.53 -11.89 -19.37
N ASN A 126 -12.89 -11.35 -18.20
CA ASN A 126 -14.29 -11.19 -17.80
C ASN A 126 -15.04 -10.27 -18.76
N VAL A 127 -14.47 -9.10 -19.08
CA VAL A 127 -15.06 -8.16 -20.04
C VAL A 127 -15.23 -8.83 -21.41
N LYS A 128 -14.21 -9.51 -21.92
CA LYS A 128 -14.24 -10.20 -23.22
C LYS A 128 -15.34 -11.25 -23.30
N ARG A 129 -15.54 -12.03 -22.23
CA ARG A 129 -16.64 -13.01 -22.15
C ARG A 129 -18.01 -12.33 -22.23
N ASN A 130 -18.22 -11.24 -21.49
CA ASN A 130 -19.49 -10.53 -21.48
C ASN A 130 -19.79 -9.82 -22.80
N LEU A 131 -18.77 -9.26 -23.47
CA LEU A 131 -18.95 -8.60 -24.77
C LEU A 131 -19.43 -9.53 -25.88
N ARG A 132 -19.12 -10.84 -25.81
CA ARG A 132 -19.62 -11.84 -26.78
C ARG A 132 -21.14 -11.99 -26.74
N SER A 133 -21.75 -11.69 -25.61
CA SER A 133 -23.21 -11.68 -25.42
C SER A 133 -23.85 -10.30 -25.55
N THR A 134 -23.07 -9.25 -25.81
CA THR A 134 -23.57 -7.87 -25.93
C THR A 134 -24.08 -7.59 -27.33
N TYR A 135 -25.37 -7.28 -27.45
CA TYR A 135 -26.01 -6.90 -28.72
C TYR A 135 -25.87 -5.40 -29.07
N GLY A 136 -25.53 -4.56 -28.08
CA GLY A 136 -25.38 -3.11 -28.25
C GLY A 136 -23.98 -2.66 -28.69
N ASN A 137 -23.79 -1.35 -28.75
CA ASN A 137 -22.49 -0.71 -29.02
C ASN A 137 -21.77 -0.28 -27.73
N VAL A 138 -22.39 -0.46 -26.57
CA VAL A 138 -21.86 -0.06 -25.28
C VAL A 138 -22.06 -1.19 -24.27
N TYR A 139 -21.06 -1.39 -23.41
CA TYR A 139 -21.10 -2.29 -22.27
C TYR A 139 -20.52 -1.57 -21.04
N LYS A 140 -21.09 -1.81 -19.86
CA LYS A 140 -20.66 -1.16 -18.62
C LYS A 140 -20.67 -2.12 -17.44
N ILE A 141 -19.65 -2.00 -16.60
CA ILE A 141 -19.61 -2.51 -15.23
C ILE A 141 -19.50 -1.27 -14.34
N THR A 142 -20.47 -1.07 -13.45
CA THR A 142 -20.51 0.14 -12.61
C THR A 142 -19.62 0.04 -11.38
N ARG A 143 -19.50 -1.16 -10.79
CA ARG A 143 -18.65 -1.44 -9.64
C ARG A 143 -18.50 -2.94 -9.45
N GLU A 144 -17.27 -3.42 -9.45
CA GLU A 144 -16.85 -4.77 -9.06
C GLU A 144 -15.58 -4.63 -8.21
N SER A 145 -15.12 -5.71 -7.56
CA SER A 145 -13.90 -5.65 -6.74
C SER A 145 -12.92 -6.76 -7.09
N ILE A 146 -11.62 -6.49 -6.86
CA ILE A 146 -10.55 -7.47 -7.04
C ILE A 146 -9.43 -7.21 -6.03
N VAL A 147 -8.75 -8.28 -5.61
CA VAL A 147 -7.55 -8.17 -4.77
C VAL A 147 -6.32 -8.16 -5.67
N LEU A 148 -5.58 -7.06 -5.69
CA LEU A 148 -4.30 -6.91 -6.37
C LEU A 148 -3.21 -7.61 -5.54
N ASN A 149 -2.75 -8.76 -6.01
CA ASN A 149 -1.74 -9.56 -5.32
C ASN A 149 -0.64 -10.12 -6.24
N SER A 150 -0.62 -9.72 -7.52
CA SER A 150 0.45 -10.09 -8.45
C SER A 150 1.84 -9.61 -8.01
N THR A 151 1.91 -8.49 -7.29
CA THR A 151 3.16 -8.04 -6.66
C THR A 151 2.91 -7.60 -5.23
N ARG A 152 3.95 -7.72 -4.40
CA ARG A 152 3.89 -7.23 -3.02
C ARG A 152 3.71 -5.72 -2.94
N ASP A 153 4.24 -4.96 -3.90
CA ASP A 153 4.06 -3.50 -3.94
C ASP A 153 2.58 -3.14 -4.23
N LEU A 154 1.95 -3.77 -5.22
CA LEU A 154 0.51 -3.56 -5.49
C LEU A 154 -0.36 -3.96 -4.29
N HIS A 155 -0.04 -5.09 -3.67
CA HIS A 155 -0.79 -5.59 -2.52
C HIS A 155 -0.69 -4.67 -1.31
N LEU A 156 0.49 -4.12 -1.03
CA LEU A 156 0.69 -3.19 0.08
C LEU A 156 0.11 -1.80 -0.20
N ALA A 157 0.12 -1.35 -1.45
CA ALA A 157 -0.35 -0.03 -1.84
C ALA A 157 -1.89 0.07 -1.94
N LEU A 158 -2.54 -0.96 -2.47
CA LEU A 158 -3.95 -0.90 -2.89
C LEU A 158 -4.78 -2.11 -2.41
N ASN A 159 -4.14 -3.25 -2.14
CA ASN A 159 -4.79 -4.50 -1.71
C ASN A 159 -6.09 -4.84 -2.47
N LYS A 160 -7.26 -4.60 -1.87
CA LYS A 160 -8.57 -4.86 -2.47
C LYS A 160 -9.16 -3.56 -2.99
N VAL A 161 -9.24 -3.46 -4.31
CA VAL A 161 -9.75 -2.28 -5.01
C VAL A 161 -11.14 -2.53 -5.59
N ASP A 162 -11.87 -1.44 -5.78
CA ASP A 162 -13.03 -1.43 -6.66
C ASP A 162 -12.60 -1.07 -8.09
N TYR A 163 -13.33 -1.56 -9.08
CA TYR A 163 -13.14 -1.17 -10.46
C TYR A 163 -14.46 -1.01 -11.21
N SER A 164 -14.44 -0.15 -12.21
CA SER A 164 -15.51 0.03 -13.19
C SER A 164 -14.97 -0.14 -14.60
N VAL A 165 -15.85 -0.55 -15.51
CA VAL A 165 -15.53 -0.73 -16.93
C VAL A 165 -16.55 0.01 -17.77
N TYR A 166 -16.07 0.78 -18.73
CA TYR A 166 -16.85 1.28 -19.85
C TYR A 166 -16.23 0.73 -21.14
N ALA A 167 -17.05 0.16 -22.01
CA ALA A 167 -16.60 -0.39 -23.28
C ALA A 167 -17.48 0.10 -24.42
N GLU A 168 -16.86 0.51 -25.52
CA GLU A 168 -17.53 1.03 -26.70
C GLU A 168 -17.07 0.30 -27.96
N LYS A 169 -18.02 -0.05 -28.81
CA LYS A 169 -17.76 -0.79 -30.04
C LYS A 169 -17.21 0.16 -31.11
N ILE A 170 -15.96 -0.07 -31.49
CA ILE A 170 -15.29 0.72 -32.54
C ILE A 170 -15.69 0.22 -33.94
N SER A 171 -15.76 -1.10 -34.11
CA SER A 171 -16.13 -1.73 -35.40
C SER A 171 -16.58 -3.18 -35.20
N TYR A 172 -16.83 -3.91 -36.31
CA TYR A 172 -17.18 -5.33 -36.25
C TYR A 172 -16.13 -6.11 -35.45
N ASN A 173 -16.55 -6.65 -34.31
CA ASN A 173 -15.75 -7.36 -33.31
C ASN A 173 -14.61 -6.59 -32.62
N LYS A 174 -14.48 -5.27 -32.77
CA LYS A 174 -13.46 -4.47 -32.05
C LYS A 174 -14.11 -3.54 -31.04
N TRP A 175 -13.56 -3.53 -29.83
CA TRP A 175 -14.04 -2.73 -28.71
C TRP A 175 -12.89 -1.96 -28.08
N GLU A 176 -13.17 -0.71 -27.72
CA GLU A 176 -12.34 0.09 -26.83
C GLU A 176 -12.85 -0.08 -25.40
N ILE A 177 -11.94 -0.33 -24.48
CA ILE A 177 -12.22 -0.64 -23.07
C ILE A 177 -11.51 0.40 -22.21
N PHE A 178 -12.28 1.04 -21.34
CA PHE A 178 -11.84 2.01 -20.35
C PHE A 178 -12.10 1.40 -18.98
N ILE A 179 -11.04 1.21 -18.20
CA ILE A 179 -11.10 0.63 -16.85
C ILE A 179 -10.66 1.71 -15.88
N THR A 180 -11.45 1.93 -14.83
CA THR A 180 -11.05 2.79 -13.70
C THR A 180 -10.98 1.92 -12.47
N VAL A 181 -9.80 1.84 -11.86
CA VAL A 181 -9.57 1.28 -10.54
C VAL A 181 -9.68 2.42 -9.52
N HIS A 182 -10.38 2.16 -8.43
CA HIS A 182 -10.59 3.07 -7.31
C HIS A 182 -10.24 2.38 -5.99
N ASP A 183 -9.50 3.08 -5.16
CA ASP A 183 -9.20 2.67 -3.79
C ASP A 183 -9.30 3.87 -2.85
N MET A 184 -9.68 3.62 -1.60
CA MET A 184 -9.57 4.61 -0.53
C MET A 184 -8.36 4.25 0.31
N TYR A 185 -7.30 5.06 0.22
CA TYR A 185 -6.09 4.80 1.00
C TYR A 185 -6.35 5.15 2.47
N ASN A 186 -6.60 4.12 3.28
CA ASN A 186 -6.83 4.26 4.72
C ASN A 186 -6.24 3.06 5.47
N PHE A 187 -6.07 3.22 6.79
CA PHE A 187 -5.77 2.11 7.67
C PHE A 187 -7.04 1.69 8.42
N GLU A 188 -7.33 0.38 8.37
CA GLU A 188 -8.47 -0.23 9.04
C GLU A 188 -8.02 -1.31 10.05
N PRO A 189 -8.75 -1.52 11.16
CA PRO A 189 -8.49 -2.61 12.10
C PRO A 189 -8.42 -3.95 11.36
N ALA A 190 -7.35 -4.71 11.59
CA ALA A 190 -6.99 -5.85 10.76
C ALA A 190 -8.07 -6.95 10.69
N THR A 191 -8.70 -7.10 9.52
CA THR A 191 -9.45 -8.31 9.09
C THR A 191 -8.74 -9.06 7.97
N TRP A 192 -7.48 -8.71 7.67
CA TRP A 192 -6.74 -9.27 6.54
C TRP A 192 -6.36 -10.72 6.84
N GLU A 193 -7.10 -11.70 6.34
CA GLU A 193 -6.82 -13.12 6.59
C GLU A 193 -5.64 -13.66 5.75
N ASN A 194 -5.35 -13.01 4.62
CA ASN A 194 -4.35 -13.44 3.65
C ASN A 194 -3.27 -12.37 3.44
N TYR A 195 -2.10 -12.58 4.05
CA TYR A 195 -0.93 -11.73 3.87
C TYR A 195 -0.04 -12.36 2.80
N ALA A 196 0.28 -11.64 1.73
CA ALA A 196 1.09 -12.09 0.59
C ALA A 196 2.53 -12.57 0.95
N GLY A 197 2.64 -13.68 1.68
CA GLY A 197 3.86 -14.20 2.27
C GLY A 197 4.49 -13.29 3.34
N LEU A 198 3.72 -12.43 3.99
CA LEU A 198 4.18 -11.59 5.11
C LEU A 198 3.80 -12.23 6.46
N ASN A 199 4.61 -11.96 7.48
CA ASN A 199 4.28 -12.40 8.84
C ASN A 199 3.00 -11.70 9.30
N ARG A 200 1.99 -12.48 9.68
CA ARG A 200 0.68 -12.00 10.15
C ARG A 200 0.79 -11.00 11.30
N ALA A 201 1.64 -11.26 12.29
CA ALA A 201 1.83 -10.37 13.42
C ALA A 201 2.41 -9.02 12.99
N LEU A 202 3.35 -9.01 12.03
CA LEU A 202 3.93 -7.79 11.49
C LEU A 202 2.88 -6.95 10.74
N VAL A 203 2.01 -7.56 9.93
CA VAL A 203 0.99 -6.79 9.21
C VAL A 203 -0.08 -6.27 10.16
N ILE A 204 -0.49 -7.04 11.17
CA ILE A 204 -1.38 -6.56 12.22
C ILE A 204 -0.75 -5.37 12.95
N PHE A 205 0.53 -5.45 13.29
CA PHE A 205 1.26 -4.36 13.93
C PHE A 205 1.28 -3.10 13.06
N LEU A 206 1.68 -3.21 11.80
CA LEU A 206 1.77 -2.08 10.88
C LEU A 206 0.40 -1.45 10.61
N ASN A 207 -0.65 -2.26 10.42
CA ASN A 207 -2.01 -1.73 10.24
C ASN A 207 -2.52 -1.03 11.51
N ASN A 208 -2.26 -1.58 12.70
CA ASN A 208 -2.65 -0.95 13.96
C ASN A 208 -1.86 0.34 14.21
N TYR A 209 -0.57 0.37 13.89
CA TYR A 209 0.26 1.57 13.98
C TYR A 209 -0.20 2.64 12.97
N GLY A 210 -0.51 2.25 11.74
CA GLY A 210 -1.08 3.13 10.72
C GLY A 210 -2.43 3.69 11.15
N LEU A 211 -3.30 2.87 11.74
CA LEU A 211 -4.59 3.29 12.29
C LEU A 211 -4.41 4.29 13.45
N MET A 212 -3.44 4.06 14.34
CA MET A 212 -3.09 5.02 15.38
C MET A 212 -2.63 6.35 14.76
N CYS A 213 -1.74 6.32 13.77
CA CYS A 213 -1.27 7.52 13.08
C CYS A 213 -2.42 8.27 12.39
N GLN A 214 -3.38 7.55 11.82
CA GLN A 214 -4.58 8.12 11.22
C GLN A 214 -5.47 8.80 12.27
N ASN A 215 -5.70 8.14 13.42
CA ASN A 215 -6.51 8.69 14.51
C ASN A 215 -5.89 9.96 15.13
N GLU A 216 -4.57 10.08 15.11
CA GLU A 216 -3.83 11.25 15.59
C GLU A 216 -3.58 12.30 14.48
N GLY A 217 -4.12 12.10 13.27
CA GLY A 217 -4.02 13.06 12.14
C GLY A 217 -2.66 13.09 11.42
N ALA A 218 -1.76 12.17 11.75
CA ALA A 218 -0.47 12.02 11.07
C ALA A 218 -0.60 11.35 9.70
N VAL A 219 -1.64 10.52 9.51
CA VAL A 219 -2.06 9.96 8.22
C VAL A 219 -3.42 10.53 7.86
N ILE A 220 -3.53 11.09 6.66
CA ILE A 220 -4.77 11.62 6.09
C ILE A 220 -5.26 10.63 5.04
N PRO A 221 -6.46 10.04 5.17
CA PRO A 221 -7.05 9.21 4.11
C PRO A 221 -7.38 10.04 2.87
N TYR A 222 -7.25 9.44 1.68
CA TYR A 222 -7.55 10.07 0.40
C TYR A 222 -7.94 9.03 -0.66
N ASP A 223 -8.61 9.48 -1.72
CA ASP A 223 -9.01 8.59 -2.82
C ASP A 223 -7.90 8.46 -3.87
N ILE A 224 -7.80 7.26 -4.45
CA ILE A 224 -6.87 6.94 -5.54
C ILE A 224 -7.67 6.47 -6.75
N TYR A 225 -7.48 7.13 -7.88
CA TYR A 225 -8.09 6.76 -9.16
C TYR A 225 -7.01 6.42 -10.18
N ILE A 226 -7.06 5.21 -10.74
CA ILE A 226 -6.13 4.75 -11.77
C ILE A 226 -6.93 4.33 -13.00
N THR A 227 -6.73 5.05 -14.11
CA THR A 227 -7.42 4.78 -15.37
C THR A 227 -6.52 4.03 -16.34
N MET A 228 -7.10 3.09 -17.08
CA MET A 228 -6.38 2.23 -18.04
C MET A 228 -7.24 1.98 -19.27
N ASN A 229 -6.62 2.06 -20.44
CA ASN A 229 -7.29 1.83 -21.72
C ASN A 229 -6.73 0.58 -22.42
N SER A 230 -7.62 -0.13 -23.09
CA SER A 230 -7.29 -1.32 -23.89
C SER A 230 -8.19 -1.43 -25.11
N GLN A 231 -7.69 -2.08 -26.15
CA GLN A 231 -8.50 -2.48 -27.30
C GLN A 231 -8.51 -3.99 -27.42
N ILE A 232 -9.70 -4.57 -27.57
CA ILE A 232 -9.84 -6.02 -27.72
C ILE A 232 -10.64 -6.38 -28.97
N THR A 233 -10.27 -7.51 -29.56
CA THR A 233 -11.04 -8.15 -30.63
C THR A 233 -11.72 -9.40 -30.08
N ILE A 234 -13.03 -9.52 -30.31
CA ILE A 234 -13.88 -10.62 -29.78
C ILE A 234 -14.16 -11.72 -30.80
#